data_AF-A0A6J0NVW8-F1
#
_entry.id   AF-A0A6J0NVW8-F1
#
_cell.length_a   1.000
_cell.length_b   1.000
_cell.length_c   1.000
_cell.angle_alpha   90.00
_cell.angle_beta   90.00
_cell.angle_gamma   90.00
#
_symmetry.space_group_name_H-M   'P 1'
#
loop_
_entity.id
_entity.type
_entity.pdbx_description
1 polymer ?
#
loop_
_entity_poly.entity_id
_entity_poly.type
_entity_poly.pdbx_seq_one_letter_code
_entity_poly.pdbx_strand_id
1 'polypeptide(L)'
;MENGDIPENANEHCPGPQSESAGKSDSCAGCPNQEACATAPKGPDPDLVAIAERMSTVKHKILVLSGKGGVGKSTFSAQLSFALAGMDHQVGLMDIDICGPSMPKMLGLEGHEIHQSNLGWSPVYVEENLGVMSIGFMLPNSDEAVVWRGPRKNALIKQFLKDVYWRDIDYLVVDAPPGTSDEHISIVQYLQATGIDGAIIVTTPQEVSLIDVRKEVSFCKKVGVPVLGVVENMSGLSQPLADVKFMEIGSSVDVTQDVISCLRENAPELLNVLACSEVFDSSGGGAERMCREMGVPFLGKVPLDPQLCKAAEQGKSCFEGNNKCSVSAPALKSIIQKVLASMTE
;
A
#
# COMPACT_ATOMS: atom_id res chain seq x y z
N MET A 1 -14.43 2.01 -33.78
CA MET A 1 -14.39 3.27 -33.02
C MET A 1 -15.82 3.77 -32.94
N GLU A 2 -16.59 3.23 -32.00
CA GLU A 2 -18.03 3.50 -31.87
C GLU A 2 -18.23 4.60 -30.83
N ASN A 3 -18.85 5.71 -31.23
CA ASN A 3 -19.82 6.59 -30.55
C ASN A 3 -19.93 6.58 -29.00
N GLY A 4 -18.85 6.43 -28.24
CA GLY A 4 -18.89 6.30 -26.78
C GLY A 4 -18.97 7.62 -26.00
N ASP A 5 -18.59 8.75 -26.60
CA ASP A 5 -18.37 10.00 -25.85
C ASP A 5 -19.35 11.13 -26.20
N ILE A 6 -20.36 10.90 -27.05
CA ILE A 6 -21.33 11.94 -27.41
C ILE A 6 -22.37 12.05 -26.29
N PRO A 7 -22.49 13.19 -25.58
CA PRO A 7 -23.51 13.37 -24.54
C PRO A 7 -24.92 13.19 -25.09
N GLU A 8 -25.85 12.68 -24.27
CA GLU A 8 -27.26 12.46 -24.69
C GLU A 8 -27.96 13.76 -25.13
N ASN A 9 -27.50 14.92 -24.66
CA ASN A 9 -28.00 16.24 -25.00
C ASN A 9 -27.19 16.95 -26.10
N ALA A 10 -26.38 16.22 -26.88
CA ALA A 10 -25.59 16.79 -27.95
C ALA A 10 -26.43 17.11 -29.21
N ASN A 11 -25.94 18.06 -30.02
CA ASN A 11 -26.52 18.38 -31.32
C ASN A 11 -26.49 17.15 -32.26
N GLU A 12 -27.44 17.04 -33.20
CA GLU A 12 -27.60 15.88 -34.12
C GLU A 12 -26.34 15.51 -34.93
N HIS A 13 -25.38 16.43 -35.07
CA HIS A 13 -24.12 16.22 -35.79
C HIS A 13 -22.87 16.50 -34.94
N CYS A 14 -22.98 16.28 -33.62
CA CYS A 14 -21.83 16.44 -32.73
C CYS A 14 -20.70 15.47 -33.13
N PRO A 15 -19.48 15.97 -33.41
CA PRO A 15 -18.35 15.10 -33.73
C PRO A 15 -17.84 14.29 -32.52
N GLY A 16 -18.35 14.58 -31.32
CA GLY A 16 -17.90 14.03 -30.05
C GLY A 16 -16.76 14.84 -29.42
N PRO A 17 -16.64 14.89 -28.07
CA PRO A 17 -15.65 15.69 -27.37
C PRO A 17 -14.19 15.29 -27.68
N GLN A 18 -13.96 14.00 -27.96
CA GLN A 18 -12.62 13.45 -28.22
C GLN A 18 -12.19 13.53 -29.69
N SER A 19 -13.05 14.03 -30.58
CA SER A 19 -12.72 14.16 -32.00
C SER A 19 -11.75 15.32 -32.25
N GLU A 20 -10.88 15.17 -33.25
CA GLU A 20 -10.02 16.27 -33.70
C GLU A 20 -10.82 17.50 -34.12
N SER A 21 -12.03 17.30 -34.67
CA SER A 21 -12.96 18.35 -35.08
C SER A 21 -13.84 18.90 -33.95
N ALA A 22 -13.73 18.38 -32.72
CA ALA A 22 -14.48 18.88 -31.57
C ALA A 22 -14.19 20.36 -31.30
N GLY A 23 -15.26 21.16 -31.18
CA GLY A 23 -15.18 22.62 -31.01
C GLY A 23 -14.76 23.41 -32.26
N LYS A 24 -14.45 22.71 -33.37
CA LYS A 24 -13.94 23.30 -34.62
C LYS A 24 -14.87 23.07 -35.83
N SER A 25 -15.77 22.09 -35.77
CA SER A 25 -16.71 21.81 -36.86
C SER A 25 -17.88 22.80 -36.89
N ASP A 26 -18.52 22.91 -38.06
CA ASP A 26 -19.72 23.75 -38.25
C ASP A 26 -20.85 23.34 -37.30
N SER A 27 -20.96 22.04 -37.00
CA SER A 27 -21.94 21.50 -36.05
C SER A 27 -21.71 21.91 -34.59
N CYS A 28 -20.52 22.42 -34.26
CA CYS A 28 -20.20 22.96 -32.93
C CYS A 28 -20.54 24.45 -32.78
N ALA A 29 -20.88 25.15 -33.87
CA ALA A 29 -21.19 26.57 -33.83
C ALA A 29 -22.40 26.86 -32.93
N GLY A 30 -22.20 27.70 -31.91
CA GLY A 30 -23.25 28.05 -30.94
C GLY A 30 -23.46 27.01 -29.82
N CYS A 31 -22.64 25.95 -29.78
CA CYS A 31 -22.63 25.01 -28.66
C CYS A 31 -22.02 25.67 -27.41
N PRO A 32 -22.67 25.60 -26.23
CA PRO A 32 -22.12 26.16 -24.99
C PRO A 32 -20.72 25.63 -24.62
N ASN A 33 -20.39 24.40 -25.04
CA ASN A 33 -19.11 23.74 -24.76
C ASN A 33 -18.10 23.83 -25.92
N GLN A 34 -18.35 24.67 -26.94
CA GLN A 34 -17.51 24.74 -28.14
C GLN A 34 -16.03 25.03 -27.82
N GLU A 35 -15.76 26.06 -27.03
CA GLU A 35 -14.39 26.46 -26.67
C GLU A 35 -13.69 25.40 -25.79
N ALA A 36 -14.43 24.80 -24.86
CA ALA A 36 -13.93 23.70 -24.02
C ALA A 36 -13.54 22.48 -24.87
N CYS A 37 -14.36 22.08 -25.84
CA CYS A 37 -14.05 20.98 -26.75
C CYS A 37 -12.91 21.33 -27.74
N ALA A 38 -12.76 22.61 -28.10
CA ALA A 38 -11.70 23.05 -29.00
C ALA A 38 -10.31 23.00 -28.34
N THR A 39 -10.26 23.31 -27.04
CA THR A 39 -9.04 23.43 -26.23
C THR A 39 -8.70 22.18 -25.41
N ALA A 40 -9.67 21.30 -25.19
CA ALA A 40 -9.43 20.03 -24.52
C ALA A 40 -8.37 19.20 -25.28
N PRO A 41 -7.40 18.60 -24.57
CA PRO A 41 -6.47 17.67 -25.19
C PRO A 41 -7.24 16.49 -25.80
N LYS A 42 -6.88 16.14 -27.04
CA LYS A 42 -7.53 15.12 -27.85
C LYS A 42 -6.61 13.92 -28.02
N GLY A 43 -7.19 12.73 -28.05
CA GLY A 43 -6.43 11.48 -28.17
C GLY A 43 -5.91 10.98 -26.82
N PRO A 44 -5.20 9.84 -26.82
CA PRO A 44 -4.68 9.25 -25.60
C PRO A 44 -3.68 10.20 -24.94
N ASP A 45 -3.77 10.31 -23.62
CA ASP A 45 -2.88 11.16 -22.82
C ASP A 45 -1.41 10.77 -23.08
N PRO A 46 -0.57 11.68 -23.60
CA PRO A 46 0.82 11.37 -23.96
C PRO A 46 1.64 10.90 -22.76
N ASP A 47 1.26 11.29 -21.54
CA ASP A 47 1.91 10.81 -20.34
C ASP A 47 1.73 9.30 -20.13
N LEU A 48 0.63 8.69 -20.62
CA LEU A 48 0.42 7.25 -20.52
C LEU A 48 1.44 6.46 -21.33
N VAL A 49 1.88 7.00 -22.48
CA VAL A 49 2.93 6.39 -23.29
C VAL A 49 4.26 6.44 -22.55
N ALA A 50 4.61 7.61 -21.99
CA ALA A 50 5.84 7.78 -21.21
C ALA A 50 5.85 6.92 -19.93
N ILE A 51 4.71 6.79 -19.25
CA ILE A 51 4.53 5.85 -18.13
C ILE A 51 4.74 4.42 -18.60
N ALA A 52 4.13 4.00 -19.70
CA ALA A 52 4.28 2.64 -20.21
C ALA A 52 5.73 2.30 -20.53
N GLU A 53 6.46 3.22 -21.17
CA GLU A 53 7.89 3.09 -21.40
C GLU A 53 8.68 3.00 -20.09
N ARG A 54 8.41 3.89 -19.12
CA ARG A 54 9.09 3.90 -17.83
C ARG A 54 8.84 2.63 -17.01
N MET A 55 7.61 2.15 -17.01
CA MET A 55 7.16 1.00 -16.23
C MET A 55 7.44 -0.35 -16.90
N SER A 56 7.96 -0.34 -18.13
CA SER A 56 8.37 -1.55 -18.86
C SER A 56 9.58 -2.26 -18.23
N THR A 57 10.43 -1.54 -17.49
CA THR A 57 11.60 -2.09 -16.78
C THR A 57 11.26 -2.72 -15.43
N VAL A 58 10.01 -2.62 -15.01
CA VAL A 58 9.50 -3.18 -13.75
C VAL A 58 8.84 -4.52 -14.03
N LYS A 59 9.40 -5.62 -13.54
CA LYS A 59 8.88 -6.97 -13.84
C LYS A 59 7.53 -7.23 -13.19
N HIS A 60 7.41 -6.93 -11.89
CA HIS A 60 6.19 -7.15 -11.13
C HIS A 60 5.73 -5.89 -10.39
N LYS A 61 4.43 -5.63 -10.40
CA LYS A 61 3.78 -4.46 -9.80
C LYS A 61 2.70 -4.94 -8.82
N ILE A 62 2.92 -4.70 -7.53
CA ILE A 62 2.04 -5.14 -6.44
C ILE A 62 1.43 -3.92 -5.78
N LEU A 63 0.09 -3.85 -5.76
CA LEU A 63 -0.62 -2.82 -5.01
C LEU A 63 -0.88 -3.30 -3.58
N VAL A 64 -0.58 -2.47 -2.58
CA VAL A 64 -0.97 -2.73 -1.20
C VAL A 64 -2.10 -1.77 -0.83
N LEU A 65 -3.29 -2.33 -0.60
CA LEU A 65 -4.53 -1.59 -0.36
C LEU A 65 -5.04 -1.84 1.08
N SER A 66 -5.90 -0.95 1.56
CA SER A 66 -6.63 -1.18 2.82
C SER A 66 -7.94 -0.42 2.83
N GLY A 67 -9.00 -1.01 3.39
CA GLY A 67 -10.31 -0.35 3.46
C GLY A 67 -10.40 0.82 4.45
N LYS A 68 -9.51 0.88 5.45
CA LYS A 68 -9.49 1.94 6.47
C LYS A 68 -8.06 2.34 6.84
N GLY A 69 -7.91 3.55 7.37
CA GLY A 69 -6.63 4.01 7.93
C GLY A 69 -6.25 3.25 9.21
N GLY A 70 -4.95 3.18 9.50
CA GLY A 70 -4.44 2.63 10.75
C GLY A 70 -4.40 1.09 10.85
N VAL A 71 -4.65 0.34 9.78
CA VAL A 71 -4.52 -1.13 9.77
C VAL A 71 -3.07 -1.63 9.73
N GLY A 72 -2.09 -0.73 9.61
CA GLY A 72 -0.68 -1.09 9.41
C GLY A 72 -0.31 -1.46 7.96
N LYS A 73 -1.08 -0.99 6.97
CA LYS A 73 -0.81 -1.13 5.53
C LYS A 73 0.61 -0.70 5.18
N SER A 74 0.97 0.53 5.53
CA SER A 74 2.29 1.11 5.31
C SER A 74 3.41 0.29 5.96
N THR A 75 3.21 -0.16 7.21
CA THR A 75 4.15 -1.08 7.88
C THR A 75 4.31 -2.38 7.11
N PHE A 76 3.22 -2.97 6.61
CA PHE A 76 3.27 -4.17 5.79
C PHE A 76 3.99 -3.93 4.46
N SER A 77 3.71 -2.81 3.75
CA SER A 77 4.38 -2.42 2.50
C SER A 77 5.90 -2.29 2.67
N ALA A 78 6.35 -1.65 3.76
CA ALA A 78 7.76 -1.53 4.09
C ALA A 78 8.41 -2.90 4.37
N GLN A 79 7.78 -3.75 5.19
CA GLN A 79 8.33 -5.07 5.52
C GLN A 79 8.29 -6.04 4.33
N LEU A 80 7.27 -5.99 3.48
CA LEU A 80 7.26 -6.71 2.20
C LEU A 80 8.47 -6.30 1.35
N SER A 81 8.74 -4.99 1.26
CA SER A 81 9.86 -4.47 0.46
C SER A 81 11.21 -4.90 1.03
N PHE A 82 11.41 -4.82 2.35
CA PHE A 82 12.61 -5.35 3.02
C PHE A 82 12.79 -6.86 2.80
N ALA A 83 11.71 -7.64 2.88
CA ALA A 83 11.80 -9.08 2.68
C ALA A 83 12.20 -9.44 1.26
N LEU A 84 11.65 -8.74 0.26
CA LEU A 84 12.00 -8.93 -1.15
C LEU A 84 13.47 -8.53 -1.39
N ALA A 85 13.91 -7.40 -0.84
CA ALA A 85 15.30 -6.94 -0.93
C ALA A 85 16.26 -7.94 -0.26
N GLY A 86 15.91 -8.46 0.91
CA GLY A 86 16.68 -9.51 1.60
C GLY A 86 16.65 -10.89 0.92
N MET A 87 15.85 -11.06 -0.14
CA MET A 87 15.90 -12.19 -1.07
C MET A 87 16.71 -11.86 -2.34
N ASP A 88 17.55 -10.81 -2.30
CA ASP A 88 18.40 -10.30 -3.37
C ASP A 88 17.65 -9.76 -4.61
N HIS A 89 16.35 -9.42 -4.46
CA HIS A 89 15.59 -8.77 -5.53
C HIS A 89 15.89 -7.28 -5.63
N GLN A 90 15.77 -6.71 -6.83
CA GLN A 90 15.76 -5.25 -7.04
C GLN A 90 14.34 -4.73 -6.76
N VAL A 91 14.19 -3.87 -5.76
CA VAL A 91 12.88 -3.46 -5.23
C VAL A 91 12.70 -1.95 -5.29
N GLY A 92 11.55 -1.53 -5.82
CA GLY A 92 11.02 -0.18 -5.68
C GLY A 92 9.84 -0.15 -4.72
N LEU A 93 9.81 0.81 -3.81
CA LEU A 93 8.65 1.10 -2.96
C LEU A 93 8.13 2.50 -3.27
N MET A 94 6.91 2.59 -3.78
CA MET A 94 6.26 3.85 -4.14
C MET A 94 5.11 4.15 -3.20
N ASP A 95 5.23 5.22 -2.43
CA ASP A 95 4.22 5.72 -1.51
C ASP A 95 3.35 6.78 -2.21
N ILE A 96 2.07 6.43 -2.40
CA ILE A 96 1.06 7.34 -2.96
C ILE A 96 0.03 7.77 -1.90
N ASP A 97 0.25 7.45 -0.62
CA ASP A 97 -0.59 7.92 0.49
C ASP A 97 -0.25 9.37 0.86
N ILE A 98 -0.68 10.28 0.00
CA ILE A 98 -0.31 11.70 0.02
C ILE A 98 -0.73 12.42 1.31
N CYS A 99 -1.78 11.95 1.98
CA CYS A 99 -2.36 12.63 3.15
C CYS A 99 -1.68 12.27 4.47
N GLY A 100 -0.87 11.21 4.50
CA GLY A 100 -0.18 10.76 5.70
C GLY A 100 1.08 9.98 5.36
N PRO A 101 2.06 10.60 4.65
CA PRO A 101 3.25 9.89 4.20
C PRO A 101 4.03 9.38 5.40
N SER A 102 4.11 8.06 5.53
CA SER A 102 4.79 7.41 6.65
C SER A 102 6.05 6.67 6.23
N MET A 103 6.26 6.45 4.92
CA MET A 103 7.39 5.68 4.40
C MET A 103 8.77 6.27 4.76
N PRO A 104 9.02 7.60 4.63
CA PRO A 104 10.31 8.15 5.02
C PRO A 104 10.68 7.84 6.47
N LYS A 105 9.71 7.91 7.40
CA LYS A 105 9.91 7.52 8.80
C LYS A 105 10.17 6.01 8.94
N MET A 106 9.28 5.20 8.36
CA MET A 106 9.28 3.74 8.51
C MET A 106 10.51 3.05 7.92
N LEU A 107 11.27 3.77 7.10
CA LEU A 107 12.48 3.29 6.43
C LEU A 107 13.74 4.05 6.89
N GLY A 108 13.63 4.96 7.86
CA GLY A 108 14.77 5.69 8.41
C GLY A 108 15.37 6.73 7.44
N LEU A 109 14.57 7.22 6.50
CA LEU A 109 14.94 8.17 5.45
C LEU A 109 14.44 9.60 5.71
N GLU A 110 14.10 9.95 6.95
CA GLU A 110 13.76 11.33 7.31
C GLU A 110 14.87 12.30 6.93
N GLY A 111 14.50 13.49 6.44
CA GLY A 111 15.44 14.52 6.02
C GLY A 111 16.11 14.29 4.66
N HIS A 112 15.79 13.20 3.96
CA HIS A 112 16.22 13.01 2.57
C HIS A 112 15.27 13.74 1.61
N GLU A 113 15.83 14.19 0.49
CA GLU A 113 15.10 14.88 -0.57
C GLU A 113 15.22 14.12 -1.88
N ILE A 114 14.25 14.33 -2.78
CA ILE A 114 14.31 13.77 -4.13
C ILE A 114 15.37 14.52 -4.94
N HIS A 115 16.31 13.77 -5.52
CA HIS A 115 17.28 14.34 -6.45
C HIS A 115 16.82 14.21 -7.90
N GLN A 116 16.91 15.31 -8.65
CA GLN A 116 16.68 15.30 -10.09
C GLN A 116 17.99 15.01 -10.85
N SER A 117 17.95 14.01 -11.73
CA SER A 117 19.03 13.65 -12.63
C SER A 117 18.63 13.85 -14.10
N ASN A 118 19.57 13.68 -15.03
CA ASN A 118 19.29 13.73 -16.47
C ASN A 118 18.32 12.63 -16.95
N LEU A 119 18.15 11.56 -16.18
CA LEU A 119 17.28 10.42 -16.51
C LEU A 119 15.89 10.52 -15.86
N GLY A 120 15.70 11.49 -14.96
CA GLY A 120 14.50 11.64 -14.14
C GLY A 120 14.83 11.79 -12.65
N TRP A 121 13.82 11.63 -11.81
CA TRP A 121 13.93 11.64 -10.36
C TRP A 121 14.59 10.36 -9.87
N SER A 122 15.62 10.48 -9.04
CA SER A 122 16.24 9.34 -8.37
C SER A 122 15.42 8.97 -7.14
N PRO A 123 15.07 7.69 -6.96
CA PRO A 123 14.55 7.22 -5.68
C PRO A 123 15.62 7.38 -4.59
N VAL A 124 15.15 7.49 -3.34
CA VAL A 124 16.01 7.49 -2.15
C VAL A 124 16.22 6.04 -1.73
N TYR A 125 17.47 5.60 -1.62
CA TYR A 125 17.80 4.20 -1.35
C TYR A 125 17.97 3.96 0.15
N VAL A 126 17.28 2.94 0.67
CA VAL A 126 17.47 2.43 2.05
C VAL A 126 18.64 1.45 2.08
N GLU A 127 18.69 0.60 1.05
CA GLU A 127 19.73 -0.39 0.78
C GLU A 127 20.10 -0.28 -0.70
N GLU A 128 21.19 -0.93 -1.13
CA GLU A 128 21.66 -0.83 -2.53
C GLU A 128 20.61 -1.29 -3.57
N ASN A 129 19.73 -2.21 -3.18
CA ASN A 129 18.67 -2.81 -4.01
C ASN A 129 17.24 -2.41 -3.57
N LEU A 130 17.07 -1.47 -2.64
CA LEU A 130 15.76 -0.99 -2.18
C LEU A 130 15.64 0.53 -2.34
N GLY A 131 15.02 0.96 -3.43
CA GLY A 131 14.72 2.36 -3.73
C GLY A 131 13.32 2.75 -3.28
N VAL A 132 13.16 3.96 -2.77
CA VAL A 132 11.88 4.47 -2.25
C VAL A 132 11.53 5.80 -2.90
N MET A 133 10.26 5.97 -3.23
CA MET A 133 9.69 7.25 -3.64
C MET A 133 8.46 7.57 -2.80
N SER A 134 8.44 8.73 -2.14
CA SER A 134 7.32 9.21 -1.33
C SER A 134 7.18 10.72 -1.46
N ILE A 135 5.95 11.22 -1.35
CA ILE A 135 5.72 12.66 -1.24
C ILE A 135 6.40 13.25 -0.01
N GLY A 136 6.65 12.46 1.04
CA GLY A 136 7.29 12.95 2.26
C GLY A 136 8.71 13.51 2.03
N PHE A 137 9.37 13.13 0.94
CA PHE A 137 10.66 13.72 0.51
C PHE A 137 10.54 15.08 -0.20
N MET A 138 9.32 15.50 -0.53
CA MET A 138 9.01 16.76 -1.21
C MET A 138 8.39 17.80 -0.28
N LEU A 139 8.00 17.39 0.93
CA LEU A 139 7.39 18.27 1.91
C LEU A 139 8.50 19.02 2.68
N PRO A 140 8.41 20.35 2.78
CA PRO A 140 9.41 21.14 3.51
C PRO A 140 9.41 20.85 5.01
N ASN A 141 8.29 20.37 5.55
CA ASN A 141 8.14 19.97 6.94
C ASN A 141 7.22 18.75 7.04
N SER A 142 7.63 17.73 7.79
CA SER A 142 6.84 16.51 8.04
C SER A 142 5.56 16.75 8.83
N ASP A 143 5.49 17.83 9.60
CA ASP A 143 4.33 18.17 10.44
C ASP A 143 3.26 18.98 9.69
N GLU A 144 3.52 19.39 8.44
CA GLU A 144 2.56 20.14 7.64
C GLU A 144 1.48 19.21 7.05
N ALA A 145 0.22 19.50 7.39
CA ALA A 145 -0.92 18.78 6.83
C ALA A 145 -1.04 19.01 5.32
N VAL A 146 -0.91 17.94 4.53
CA VAL A 146 -1.04 18.00 3.08
C VAL A 146 -2.52 17.98 2.67
N VAL A 147 -3.09 19.17 2.48
CA VAL A 147 -4.49 19.33 1.99
C VAL A 147 -4.50 19.59 0.49
N TRP A 148 -4.32 18.54 -0.31
CA TRP A 148 -4.29 18.64 -1.77
C TRP A 148 -5.60 18.17 -2.40
N ARG A 149 -6.03 18.87 -3.46
CA ARG A 149 -7.20 18.47 -4.26
C ARG A 149 -6.86 17.29 -5.18
N GLY A 150 -7.86 16.46 -5.49
CA GLY A 150 -7.72 15.24 -6.32
C GLY A 150 -6.88 15.41 -7.59
N PRO A 151 -7.10 16.43 -8.45
CA PRO A 151 -6.31 16.62 -9.66
C PRO A 151 -4.80 16.77 -9.41
N ARG A 152 -4.41 17.44 -8.31
CA ARG A 152 -3.01 17.61 -7.94
C ARG A 152 -2.40 16.30 -7.45
N LYS A 153 -3.17 15.49 -6.72
CA LYS A 153 -2.75 14.15 -6.29
C LYS A 153 -2.55 13.23 -7.48
N ASN A 154 -3.51 13.20 -8.40
CA ASN A 154 -3.45 12.38 -9.61
C ASN A 154 -2.28 12.79 -10.53
N ALA A 155 -1.99 14.09 -10.62
CA ALA A 155 -0.82 14.59 -11.33
C ALA A 155 0.49 14.13 -10.68
N LEU A 156 0.57 14.11 -9.34
CA LEU A 156 1.76 13.61 -8.63
C LEU A 156 1.95 12.10 -8.83
N ILE A 157 0.90 11.29 -8.73
CA ILE A 157 0.97 9.84 -8.98
C ILE A 157 1.47 9.59 -10.42
N LYS A 158 0.90 10.32 -11.39
CA LYS A 158 1.34 10.27 -12.78
C LYS A 158 2.81 10.63 -12.92
N GLN A 159 3.25 11.66 -12.20
CA GLN A 159 4.64 12.10 -12.19
C GLN A 159 5.57 11.05 -11.58
N PHE A 160 5.19 10.39 -10.48
CA PHE A 160 5.99 9.30 -9.91
C PHE A 160 6.19 8.15 -10.89
N LEU A 161 5.13 7.77 -11.61
CA LEU A 161 5.21 6.71 -12.60
C LEU A 161 6.01 7.09 -13.86
N LYS A 162 6.02 8.38 -14.23
CA LYS A 162 6.66 8.87 -15.46
C LYS A 162 8.13 9.26 -15.24
N ASP A 163 8.38 10.03 -14.19
CA ASP A 163 9.63 10.76 -14.00
C ASP A 163 10.61 10.01 -13.10
N VAL A 164 10.17 9.07 -12.27
CA VAL A 164 11.08 8.32 -11.38
C VAL A 164 11.85 7.28 -12.19
N TYR A 165 13.17 7.36 -12.12
CA TYR A 165 14.06 6.42 -12.77
C TYR A 165 14.38 5.25 -11.85
N TRP A 166 13.54 4.21 -11.91
CA TRP A 166 13.68 2.98 -11.11
C TRP A 166 14.84 2.07 -11.56
N ARG A 167 15.37 2.24 -12.78
CA ARG A 167 16.24 1.25 -13.46
C ARG A 167 15.47 -0.05 -13.73
N ASP A 168 16.18 -1.17 -13.82
CA ASP A 168 15.57 -2.51 -13.91
C ASP A 168 15.29 -3.02 -12.50
N ILE A 169 14.00 -3.15 -12.15
CA ILE A 169 13.57 -3.66 -10.84
C ILE A 169 12.67 -4.89 -11.00
N ASP A 170 12.81 -5.84 -10.09
CA ASP A 170 12.02 -7.06 -10.05
C ASP A 170 10.62 -6.78 -9.50
N TYR A 171 10.52 -5.98 -8.44
CA TYR A 171 9.24 -5.69 -7.77
C TYR A 171 9.07 -4.21 -7.51
N LEU A 172 7.93 -3.65 -7.93
CA LEU A 172 7.43 -2.36 -7.49
C LEU A 172 6.25 -2.59 -6.53
N VAL A 173 6.47 -2.30 -5.25
CA VAL A 173 5.43 -2.28 -4.23
C VAL A 173 4.84 -0.87 -4.17
N VAL A 174 3.52 -0.75 -4.28
CA VAL A 174 2.82 0.54 -4.21
C VAL A 174 1.99 0.61 -2.93
N ASP A 175 2.33 1.53 -2.04
CA ASP A 175 1.56 1.81 -0.82
C ASP A 175 0.45 2.81 -1.14
N ALA A 176 -0.78 2.33 -1.32
CA ALA A 176 -1.94 3.15 -1.69
C ALA A 176 -2.58 3.85 -0.48
N PRO A 177 -3.30 4.98 -0.61
CA PRO A 177 -4.08 5.53 0.50
C PRO A 177 -5.20 4.58 0.95
N PRO A 178 -5.75 4.73 2.18
CA PRO A 178 -6.86 3.91 2.65
C PRO A 178 -8.21 4.27 2.00
N GLY A 179 -9.10 3.27 1.92
CA GLY A 179 -10.45 3.39 1.37
C GLY A 179 -10.49 3.38 -0.16
N THR A 180 -11.69 3.46 -0.75
CA THR A 180 -11.89 3.36 -2.21
C THR A 180 -11.84 4.74 -2.87
N SER A 181 -10.65 5.34 -2.91
CA SER A 181 -10.47 6.73 -3.36
C SER A 181 -10.09 6.86 -4.84
N ASP A 182 -10.14 8.07 -5.40
CA ASP A 182 -9.80 8.36 -6.81
C ASP A 182 -8.35 7.98 -7.15
N GLU A 183 -7.45 8.00 -6.16
CA GLU A 183 -6.06 7.59 -6.29
C GLU A 183 -5.93 6.12 -6.72
N HIS A 184 -6.83 5.24 -6.25
CA HIS A 184 -6.85 3.82 -6.62
C HIS A 184 -7.23 3.62 -8.08
N ILE A 185 -8.23 4.37 -8.55
CA ILE A 185 -8.64 4.34 -9.96
C ILE A 185 -7.49 4.87 -10.83
N SER A 186 -6.87 5.97 -10.39
CA SER A 186 -5.78 6.62 -11.12
C SER A 186 -4.57 5.69 -11.29
N ILE A 187 -4.09 5.03 -10.23
CA ILE A 187 -2.95 4.12 -10.33
C ILE A 187 -3.25 2.93 -11.26
N VAL A 188 -4.47 2.37 -11.19
CA VAL A 188 -4.88 1.27 -12.07
C VAL A 188 -4.96 1.71 -13.53
N GLN A 189 -5.54 2.88 -13.79
CA GLN A 189 -5.61 3.45 -15.15
C GLN A 189 -4.21 3.72 -15.72
N TYR A 190 -3.32 4.32 -14.94
CA TYR A 190 -1.98 4.65 -15.39
C TYR A 190 -1.13 3.40 -15.66
N LEU A 191 -1.27 2.36 -14.84
CA LEU A 191 -0.54 1.10 -15.03
C LEU A 191 -1.19 0.12 -16.00
N GLN A 192 -2.38 0.43 -16.54
CA GLN A 192 -3.16 -0.48 -17.38
C GLN A 192 -2.36 -1.04 -18.56
N ALA A 193 -1.53 -0.21 -19.21
CA ALA A 193 -0.73 -0.61 -20.37
C ALA A 193 0.40 -1.59 -20.04
N THR A 194 0.90 -1.58 -18.79
CA THR A 194 2.00 -2.44 -18.33
C THR A 194 1.55 -3.57 -17.41
N GLY A 195 0.25 -3.61 -17.08
CA GLY A 195 -0.33 -4.57 -16.16
C GLY A 195 -0.05 -4.28 -14.69
N ILE A 196 -0.82 -4.94 -13.84
CA ILE A 196 -0.64 -5.04 -12.39
C ILE A 196 -0.78 -6.51 -12.05
N ASP A 197 0.22 -7.12 -11.42
CA ASP A 197 0.23 -8.54 -11.08
C ASP A 197 -0.83 -8.87 -10.02
N GLY A 198 -1.04 -7.94 -9.09
CA GLY A 198 -2.22 -7.97 -8.24
C GLY A 198 -2.15 -7.05 -7.04
N ALA A 199 -3.20 -7.16 -6.21
CA ALA A 199 -3.37 -6.39 -5.00
C ALA A 199 -3.35 -7.29 -3.75
N ILE A 200 -2.65 -6.81 -2.72
CA ILE A 200 -2.71 -7.33 -1.36
C ILE A 200 -3.57 -6.39 -0.53
N ILE A 201 -4.56 -6.91 0.17
CA ILE A 201 -5.46 -6.09 0.99
C ILE A 201 -5.13 -6.33 2.46
N VAL A 202 -4.75 -5.27 3.18
CA VAL A 202 -4.43 -5.30 4.61
C VAL A 202 -5.65 -4.88 5.43
N THR A 203 -5.97 -5.63 6.48
CA THR A 203 -7.09 -5.34 7.38
C THR A 203 -6.77 -5.66 8.83
N THR A 204 -7.73 -5.46 9.72
CA THR A 204 -7.71 -5.89 11.13
C THR A 204 -8.92 -6.76 11.44
N PRO A 205 -8.91 -7.58 12.50
CA PRO A 205 -9.98 -8.55 12.78
C PRO A 205 -11.33 -7.91 13.16
N GLN A 206 -11.36 -6.61 13.43
CA GLN A 206 -12.59 -5.89 13.80
C GLN A 206 -13.66 -6.02 12.71
N GLU A 207 -14.87 -6.45 13.10
CA GLU A 207 -16.03 -6.63 12.21
C GLU A 207 -16.31 -5.40 11.32
N VAL A 208 -16.21 -4.19 11.87
CA VAL A 208 -16.42 -2.94 11.11
C VAL A 208 -15.42 -2.81 9.94
N SER A 209 -14.20 -3.34 10.11
CA SER A 209 -13.15 -3.28 9.09
C SER A 209 -13.40 -4.27 7.96
N LEU A 210 -14.06 -5.40 8.23
CA LEU A 210 -14.38 -6.41 7.22
C LEU A 210 -15.34 -5.85 6.17
N ILE A 211 -16.22 -4.92 6.53
CA ILE A 211 -17.11 -4.23 5.59
C ILE A 211 -16.29 -3.48 4.54
N ASP A 212 -15.24 -2.77 4.96
CA ASP A 212 -14.42 -2.00 4.03
C ASP A 212 -13.52 -2.90 3.18
N VAL A 213 -13.04 -4.03 3.72
CA VAL A 213 -12.33 -5.03 2.90
C VAL A 213 -13.22 -5.61 1.81
N ARG A 214 -14.49 -5.88 2.10
CA ARG A 214 -15.44 -6.36 1.08
C ARG A 214 -15.61 -5.34 -0.05
N LYS A 215 -15.59 -4.05 0.26
CA LYS A 215 -15.62 -2.98 -0.75
C LYS A 215 -14.33 -2.96 -1.58
N GLU A 216 -13.16 -3.08 -0.94
CA GLU A 216 -11.86 -3.12 -1.63
C GLU A 216 -11.73 -4.34 -2.56
N VAL A 217 -12.12 -5.53 -2.11
CA VAL A 217 -12.14 -6.73 -2.97
C VAL A 217 -13.09 -6.53 -4.15
N SER A 218 -14.26 -5.94 -3.91
CA SER A 218 -15.23 -5.65 -4.97
C SER A 218 -14.70 -4.59 -5.95
N PHE A 219 -13.96 -3.59 -5.46
CA PHE A 219 -13.28 -2.61 -6.28
C PHE A 219 -12.27 -3.30 -7.21
N CYS A 220 -11.35 -4.09 -6.67
CA CYS A 220 -10.34 -4.82 -7.45
C CYS A 220 -10.98 -5.66 -8.57
N LYS A 221 -12.06 -6.40 -8.26
CA LYS A 221 -12.82 -7.17 -9.25
C LYS A 221 -13.42 -6.32 -10.35
N LYS A 222 -13.95 -5.12 -10.03
CA LYS A 222 -14.55 -4.20 -11.01
C LYS A 222 -13.52 -3.59 -11.94
N VAL A 223 -12.33 -3.28 -11.43
CA VAL A 223 -11.24 -2.67 -12.22
C VAL A 223 -10.30 -3.70 -12.85
N GLY A 224 -10.57 -4.99 -12.67
CA GLY A 224 -9.80 -6.08 -13.27
C GLY A 224 -8.43 -6.35 -12.65
N VAL A 225 -8.20 -5.91 -11.41
CA VAL A 225 -6.95 -6.18 -10.67
C VAL A 225 -7.08 -7.50 -9.91
N PRO A 226 -6.19 -8.49 -10.12
CA PRO A 226 -6.18 -9.73 -9.36
C PRO A 226 -5.96 -9.47 -7.86
N VAL A 227 -6.70 -10.16 -7.00
CA VAL A 227 -6.48 -10.09 -5.54
C VAL A 227 -5.56 -11.26 -5.16
N LEU A 228 -4.28 -10.96 -4.90
CA LEU A 228 -3.28 -11.94 -4.45
C LEU A 228 -3.65 -12.50 -3.08
N GLY A 229 -4.27 -11.68 -2.25
CA GLY A 229 -4.98 -12.13 -1.06
C GLY A 229 -5.11 -11.06 0.02
N VAL A 230 -5.71 -11.47 1.14
CA VAL A 230 -5.96 -10.61 2.29
C VAL A 230 -5.04 -10.98 3.45
N VAL A 231 -4.49 -9.96 4.10
CA VAL A 231 -3.69 -10.05 5.32
C VAL A 231 -4.48 -9.47 6.49
N GLU A 232 -4.70 -10.27 7.53
CA GLU A 232 -5.31 -9.80 8.78
C GLU A 232 -4.21 -9.39 9.76
N ASN A 233 -3.88 -8.11 9.79
CA ASN A 233 -2.91 -7.53 10.69
C ASN A 233 -3.52 -7.24 12.07
N MET A 234 -2.67 -7.04 13.08
CA MET A 234 -3.07 -6.81 14.47
C MET A 234 -4.01 -7.90 15.02
N SER A 235 -3.81 -9.14 14.59
CA SER A 235 -4.63 -10.29 14.99
C SER A 235 -4.18 -10.82 16.34
N GLY A 236 -4.78 -10.29 17.41
CA GLY A 236 -4.41 -10.64 18.77
C GLY A 236 -3.09 -10.03 19.19
N LEU A 237 -2.69 -10.30 20.43
CA LEU A 237 -1.40 -9.94 21.01
C LEU A 237 -0.62 -11.22 21.26
N SER A 238 0.64 -11.26 20.82
CA SER A 238 1.52 -12.40 21.12
C SER A 238 2.95 -11.91 21.33
N GLN A 239 3.51 -12.23 22.49
CA GLN A 239 4.86 -11.87 22.89
C GLN A 239 5.43 -12.88 23.89
N PRO A 240 6.75 -12.98 24.05
CA PRO A 240 7.36 -13.80 25.10
C PRO A 240 6.79 -13.42 26.48
N LEU A 241 6.47 -14.42 27.31
CA LEU A 241 5.93 -14.16 28.65
C LEU A 241 6.88 -13.30 29.50
N ALA A 242 8.18 -13.46 29.29
CA ALA A 242 9.23 -12.67 29.94
C ALA A 242 9.14 -11.15 29.64
N ASP A 243 8.51 -10.77 28.53
CA ASP A 243 8.35 -9.37 28.10
C ASP A 243 6.97 -8.79 28.49
N VAL A 244 6.08 -9.60 29.06
CA VAL A 244 4.75 -9.16 29.52
C VAL A 244 4.89 -8.30 30.77
N LYS A 245 4.21 -7.15 30.77
CA LYS A 245 4.08 -6.29 31.94
C LYS A 245 2.97 -6.80 32.85
N PHE A 246 3.27 -7.02 34.12
CA PHE A 246 2.30 -7.45 35.13
C PHE A 246 1.96 -6.29 36.07
N MET A 247 0.67 -6.04 36.23
CA MET A 247 0.15 -4.97 37.10
C MET A 247 -0.70 -5.59 38.20
N GLU A 248 -0.63 -5.03 39.41
CA GLU A 248 -1.52 -5.42 40.50
C GLU A 248 -2.97 -4.97 40.21
N ILE A 249 -3.95 -5.83 40.49
CA ILE A 249 -5.37 -5.53 40.23
C ILE A 249 -5.85 -4.45 41.20
N GLY A 250 -6.45 -3.39 40.66
CA GLY A 250 -7.01 -2.30 41.46
C GLY A 250 -6.00 -1.25 41.90
N SER A 251 -4.73 -1.39 41.50
CA SER A 251 -3.69 -0.37 41.65
C SER A 251 -2.96 -0.15 40.30
N SER A 252 -2.17 0.92 40.20
CA SER A 252 -1.29 1.14 39.03
C SER A 252 0.15 0.71 39.33
N VAL A 253 0.33 -0.25 40.24
CA VAL A 253 1.65 -0.74 40.66
C VAL A 253 2.13 -1.80 39.68
N ASP A 254 3.33 -1.58 39.15
CA ASP A 254 4.05 -2.54 38.30
C ASP A 254 4.72 -3.60 39.19
N VAL A 255 4.31 -4.85 39.02
CA VAL A 255 4.80 -6.01 39.78
C VAL A 255 5.58 -6.98 38.88
N THR A 256 6.02 -6.54 37.70
CA THR A 256 6.67 -7.38 36.69
C THR A 256 7.91 -8.07 37.25
N GLN A 257 8.78 -7.36 37.98
CA GLN A 257 10.00 -7.96 38.53
C GLN A 257 9.72 -9.05 39.55
N ASP A 258 8.68 -8.88 40.39
CA ASP A 258 8.30 -9.86 41.40
C ASP A 258 7.73 -11.12 40.74
N VAL A 259 6.85 -10.95 39.74
CA VAL A 259 6.29 -12.06 38.97
C VAL A 259 7.39 -12.83 38.23
N ILE A 260 8.29 -12.13 37.53
CA ILE A 260 9.39 -12.77 36.79
C ILE A 260 10.36 -13.49 37.73
N SER A 261 10.66 -12.93 38.91
CA SER A 261 11.51 -13.58 39.91
C SER A 261 10.85 -14.85 40.45
N CYS A 262 9.55 -14.78 40.77
CA CYS A 262 8.77 -15.95 41.19
C CYS A 262 8.74 -17.03 40.11
N LEU A 263 8.53 -16.68 38.85
CA LEU A 263 8.56 -17.62 37.73
C LEU A 263 9.95 -18.26 37.58
N ARG A 264 11.02 -17.49 37.68
CA ARG A 264 12.40 -18.02 37.56
C ARG A 264 12.72 -19.05 38.65
N GLU A 265 12.22 -18.83 39.87
CA GLU A 265 12.44 -19.74 41.00
C GLU A 265 11.57 -21.00 40.94
N ASN A 266 10.30 -20.86 40.52
CA ASN A 266 9.30 -21.92 40.68
C ASN A 266 8.94 -22.65 39.38
N ALA A 267 9.07 -22.00 38.22
CA ALA A 267 8.66 -22.52 36.90
C ALA A 267 9.44 -21.83 35.75
N PRO A 268 10.78 -21.95 35.70
CA PRO A 268 11.63 -21.23 34.74
C PRO A 268 11.29 -21.55 33.27
N GLU A 269 10.71 -22.71 32.99
CA GLU A 269 10.22 -23.10 31.67
C GLU A 269 9.13 -22.16 31.12
N LEU A 270 8.34 -21.52 31.99
CA LEU A 270 7.30 -20.57 31.58
C LEU A 270 7.90 -19.28 31.00
N LEU A 271 9.16 -18.94 31.30
CA LEU A 271 9.83 -17.79 30.69
C LEU A 271 10.09 -17.98 29.19
N ASN A 272 10.00 -19.22 28.69
CA ASN A 272 10.19 -19.57 27.29
C ASN A 272 8.86 -19.89 26.57
N VAL A 273 7.72 -19.39 27.07
CA VAL A 273 6.42 -19.51 26.39
C VAL A 273 5.96 -18.16 25.81
N LEU A 274 5.05 -18.23 24.85
CA LEU A 274 4.37 -17.05 24.32
C LEU A 274 3.07 -16.81 25.08
N ALA A 275 2.88 -15.59 25.56
CA ALA A 275 1.59 -15.12 26.05
C ALA A 275 0.76 -14.65 24.86
N CYS A 276 -0.36 -15.33 24.60
CA CYS A 276 -1.27 -15.00 23.51
C CYS A 276 -2.62 -14.53 24.05
N SER A 277 -3.15 -13.46 23.49
CA SER A 277 -4.49 -12.94 23.82
C SER A 277 -5.25 -12.57 22.56
N GLU A 278 -6.53 -12.93 22.49
CA GLU A 278 -7.44 -12.45 21.46
C GLU A 278 -7.96 -11.06 21.86
N VAL A 279 -7.62 -10.06 21.06
CA VAL A 279 -8.01 -8.66 21.31
C VAL A 279 -9.40 -8.35 20.74
N PHE A 280 -9.77 -9.02 19.65
CA PHE A 280 -11.05 -8.87 18.99
C PHE A 280 -11.75 -10.22 18.90
N ASP A 281 -13.08 -10.20 19.00
CA ASP A 281 -13.89 -11.41 18.89
C ASP A 281 -13.69 -12.06 17.51
N SER A 282 -13.12 -13.25 17.52
CA SER A 282 -12.81 -14.06 16.33
C SER A 282 -13.90 -15.07 16.00
N SER A 283 -14.96 -15.17 16.82
CA SER A 283 -16.01 -16.20 16.71
C SER A 283 -16.78 -16.17 15.38
N GLY A 284 -16.80 -15.02 14.71
CA GLY A 284 -17.38 -14.86 13.37
C GLY A 284 -16.58 -15.51 12.24
N GLY A 285 -15.32 -15.90 12.48
CA GLY A 285 -14.38 -16.41 11.48
C GLY A 285 -13.53 -15.32 10.78
N GLY A 286 -13.73 -14.05 11.13
CA GLY A 286 -12.88 -12.92 10.74
C GLY A 286 -12.68 -12.75 9.23
N ALA A 287 -11.49 -12.26 8.86
CA ALA A 287 -11.13 -12.06 7.46
C ALA A 287 -11.05 -13.37 6.67
N GLU A 288 -10.64 -14.49 7.30
CA GLU A 288 -10.51 -15.78 6.62
C GLU A 288 -11.86 -16.28 6.08
N ARG A 289 -12.92 -16.21 6.89
CA ARG A 289 -14.27 -16.55 6.44
C ARG A 289 -14.71 -15.63 5.31
N MET A 290 -14.50 -14.32 5.44
CA MET A 290 -14.86 -13.35 4.42
C MET A 290 -14.14 -13.63 3.10
N CYS A 291 -12.85 -14.01 3.13
CA CYS A 291 -12.09 -14.40 1.95
C CYS A 291 -12.70 -15.61 1.25
N ARG A 292 -13.11 -16.63 2.02
CA ARG A 292 -13.80 -17.82 1.49
C ARG A 292 -15.13 -17.47 0.83
N GLU A 293 -15.93 -16.60 1.45
CA GLU A 293 -17.22 -16.14 0.90
C GLU A 293 -17.04 -15.33 -0.38
N MET A 294 -15.96 -14.54 -0.47
CA MET A 294 -15.68 -13.70 -1.64
C MET A 294 -14.87 -14.41 -2.72
N GLY A 295 -14.41 -15.64 -2.48
CA GLY A 295 -13.56 -16.39 -3.40
C GLY A 295 -12.21 -15.71 -3.65
N VAL A 296 -11.56 -15.19 -2.61
CA VAL A 296 -10.22 -14.61 -2.67
C VAL A 296 -9.27 -15.30 -1.67
N PRO A 297 -7.95 -15.30 -1.90
CA PRO A 297 -7.01 -15.97 -0.99
C PRO A 297 -6.89 -15.26 0.36
N PHE A 298 -6.78 -16.06 1.43
CA PHE A 298 -6.38 -15.57 2.75
C PHE A 298 -4.89 -15.88 2.97
N LEU A 299 -4.06 -14.85 3.06
CA LEU A 299 -2.61 -15.02 3.15
C LEU A 299 -2.17 -15.37 4.57
N GLY A 300 -2.83 -14.81 5.58
CA GLY A 300 -2.55 -15.14 6.97
C GLY A 300 -2.82 -13.99 7.94
N LYS A 301 -2.41 -14.21 9.18
CA LYS A 301 -2.58 -13.30 10.31
C LYS A 301 -1.21 -12.78 10.75
N VAL A 302 -1.11 -11.49 11.03
CA VAL A 302 0.06 -10.87 11.68
C VAL A 302 -0.39 -10.38 13.06
N PRO A 303 0.18 -10.87 14.16
CA PRO A 303 -0.19 -10.43 15.50
C PRO A 303 0.35 -9.04 15.83
N LEU A 304 -0.22 -8.41 16.86
CA LEU A 304 0.41 -7.25 17.49
C LEU A 304 1.72 -7.70 18.13
N ASP A 305 2.82 -7.13 17.66
CA ASP A 305 4.18 -7.39 18.14
C ASP A 305 4.88 -6.04 18.38
N PRO A 306 5.20 -5.67 19.64
CA PRO A 306 5.92 -4.45 19.94
C PRO A 306 7.27 -4.32 19.22
N GLN A 307 7.93 -5.44 18.90
CA GLN A 307 9.20 -5.41 18.18
C GLN A 307 9.01 -5.03 16.71
N LEU A 308 7.88 -5.40 16.09
CA LEU A 308 7.54 -4.95 14.74
C LEU A 308 7.31 -3.44 14.71
N CYS A 309 6.58 -2.90 15.69
CA CYS A 309 6.39 -1.46 15.83
C CYS A 309 7.73 -0.73 16.01
N LYS A 310 8.59 -1.24 16.90
CA LYS A 310 9.92 -0.68 17.16
C LYS A 310 10.81 -0.73 15.91
N ALA A 311 10.76 -1.80 15.12
CA ALA A 311 11.49 -1.89 13.87
C ALA A 311 11.04 -0.81 12.87
N ALA A 312 9.72 -0.61 12.72
CA ALA A 312 9.17 0.45 11.88
C ALA A 312 9.57 1.86 12.36
N GLU A 313 9.49 2.14 13.67
CA GLU A 313 9.90 3.43 14.23
C GLU A 313 11.39 3.73 14.06
N GLN A 314 12.22 2.69 14.02
CA GLN A 314 13.67 2.78 13.83
C GLN A 314 14.10 2.74 12.36
N GLY A 315 13.17 2.58 11.43
CA GLY A 315 13.51 2.50 10.01
C GLY A 315 14.16 1.19 9.58
N LYS A 316 13.82 0.06 10.22
CA LYS A 316 14.54 -1.21 10.04
C LYS A 316 13.65 -2.36 9.62
N SER A 317 14.26 -3.33 8.93
CA SER A 317 13.68 -4.65 8.69
C SER A 317 13.40 -5.39 10.00
N CYS A 318 12.24 -6.05 10.08
CA CYS A 318 11.89 -6.93 11.20
C CYS A 318 12.52 -8.34 11.06
N PHE A 319 13.15 -8.64 9.93
CA PHE A 319 13.76 -9.94 9.64
C PHE A 319 15.24 -10.01 10.04
N GLU A 320 15.89 -8.87 10.31
CA GLU A 320 17.34 -8.78 10.49
C GLU A 320 17.77 -8.25 11.86
N GLY A 321 19.00 -8.61 12.26
CA GLY A 321 19.66 -8.12 13.46
C GLY A 321 19.20 -8.77 14.77
N ASN A 322 19.60 -8.14 15.89
CA ASN A 322 19.25 -8.61 17.25
C ASN A 322 17.78 -8.30 17.65
N ASN A 323 17.04 -7.56 16.82
CA ASN A 323 15.60 -7.31 16.99
C ASN A 323 14.82 -8.56 16.55
N LYS A 324 14.88 -9.63 17.34
CA LYS A 324 14.10 -10.85 17.08
C LYS A 324 12.62 -10.56 17.26
N CYS A 325 11.96 -10.08 16.20
CA CYS A 325 10.51 -10.07 16.04
C CYS A 325 10.04 -11.54 15.94
N SER A 326 10.04 -12.22 17.09
CA SER A 326 9.91 -13.68 17.19
C SER A 326 8.55 -14.19 16.76
N VAL A 327 7.54 -13.32 16.76
CA VAL A 327 6.16 -13.67 16.45
C VAL A 327 5.75 -13.14 15.07
N SER A 328 5.90 -11.84 14.82
CA SER A 328 5.41 -11.27 13.55
C SER A 328 6.33 -11.52 12.35
N ALA A 329 7.64 -11.68 12.51
CA ALA A 329 8.53 -11.95 11.37
C ALA A 329 8.27 -13.34 10.73
N PRO A 330 8.11 -14.45 11.48
CA PRO A 330 7.71 -15.73 10.88
C PRO A 330 6.36 -15.66 10.16
N ALA A 331 5.38 -14.96 10.74
CA ALA A 331 4.06 -14.77 10.14
C ALA A 331 4.14 -13.99 8.82
N LEU A 332 4.85 -12.85 8.81
CA LEU A 332 5.10 -12.06 7.61
C LEU A 332 5.85 -12.87 6.55
N LYS A 333 6.90 -13.61 6.93
CA LYS A 333 7.65 -14.45 5.99
C LYS A 333 6.76 -15.50 5.33
N SER A 334 5.87 -16.15 6.09
CA SER A 334 4.90 -17.10 5.53
C SER A 334 3.92 -16.44 4.56
N ILE A 335 3.43 -15.24 4.88
CA ILE A 335 2.54 -14.47 3.99
C ILE A 335 3.26 -14.11 2.68
N ILE A 336 4.49 -13.59 2.78
CA ILE A 336 5.27 -13.14 1.63
C ILE A 336 5.60 -14.31 0.70
N GLN A 337 5.91 -15.49 1.25
CA GLN A 337 6.09 -16.71 0.46
C GLN A 337 4.83 -17.11 -0.32
N LYS A 338 3.63 -16.96 0.26
CA LYS A 338 2.38 -17.22 -0.45
C LYS A 338 2.13 -16.20 -1.57
N VAL A 339 2.45 -14.93 -1.33
CA VAL A 339 2.38 -13.87 -2.36
C VAL A 339 3.26 -14.24 -3.54
N LEU A 340 4.54 -14.55 -3.28
CA LEU A 340 5.49 -14.92 -4.34
C LEU A 340 5.05 -16.16 -5.12
N ALA A 341 4.53 -17.19 -4.43
CA ALA A 341 4.01 -18.39 -5.09
C ALA A 341 2.84 -18.07 -6.04
N SER A 342 1.95 -17.16 -5.65
CA SER A 342 0.80 -16.78 -6.48
C SER A 342 1.16 -15.97 -7.74
N MET A 343 2.39 -15.47 -7.82
CA MET A 343 2.88 -14.68 -8.96
C MET A 343 3.69 -15.51 -9.96
N THR A 344 4.04 -16.75 -9.58
CA THR A 344 4.77 -17.70 -10.45
C THR A 344 3.87 -18.69 -11.19
N GLU A 345 2.56 -18.68 -10.90
CA GLU A 345 1.52 -19.51 -11.55
C GLU A 345 0.84 -18.77 -12.71
#